data_AF-A0A7Y5A6B2-F1
#
_entry.id   AF-A0A7Y5A6B2-F1
#
_cell.length_a   1.000
_cell.length_b   1.000
_cell.length_c   1.000
_cell.angle_alpha   90.00
_cell.angle_beta   90.00
_cell.angle_gamma   90.00
#
_symmetry.space_group_name_H-M   'P 1'
#
loop_
_entity.id
_entity.type
_entity.pdbx_description
1 polymer ?
#
loop_
_entity_poly.entity_id
_entity_poly.type
_entity_poly.pdbx_seq_one_letter_code
_entity_poly.pdbx_strand_id
1 'polypeptide(L)'
;MKQFNFLRMMLAILVVASFAMASCTKEGPAGKDGKDGVDGANGSDGLPGVDATAVCMTCHTAANMDAKQAQYQFSKHFTGNTSARNGKYCARCHTSEGYLEVTDNGQAVVRNDIANSTRIGCVTCHKHGGFDFENSTDTVSMIMRVTDPVTMVYNDSIVDYGAMNNTCATCHQIRGTTTPKVSDTTGTVDPNYIQLAHFPLKNNEDVNTPVKFKVGQSFSVHDGNQFNLFKAQYGYEYPGETYTREWVHSDNDCVTCHMNELSADGKTGGHTLLVNEEKCKECHGVNNPITTTQDDVDFLRVSLGEELVAKKLFKKTTNPETGAVSYSAVNSHDYYGTLFPTTQTTQRFGVSLTNSNTVDPKTGMVVYNSIVKADVDAAWAQRIGRDWKYGELGAAYNYGFINSELSKGVHNPKYAKELLQKSIDYLRSY
;
A
#
# COMPACT_ATOMS: atom_id res chain seq x y z
N MET A 1 19.17 -74.48 13.37
CA MET A 1 17.89 -73.76 13.13
C MET A 1 17.45 -73.92 11.67
N LYS A 2 16.89 -75.07 11.28
CA LYS A 2 16.26 -75.29 9.95
C LYS A 2 15.10 -76.31 9.97
N GLN A 3 14.77 -76.90 11.13
CA GLN A 3 13.76 -77.97 11.24
C GLN A 3 12.41 -77.54 11.84
N PHE A 4 12.25 -76.27 12.26
CA PHE A 4 11.02 -75.79 12.90
C PHE A 4 9.97 -75.18 11.93
N ASN A 5 10.31 -74.97 10.64
CA ASN A 5 9.39 -74.39 9.65
C ASN A 5 8.69 -75.42 8.73
N PHE A 6 9.13 -76.68 8.69
CA PHE A 6 8.54 -77.68 7.80
C PHE A 6 7.23 -78.25 8.37
N LEU A 7 7.13 -78.40 9.69
CA LEU A 7 5.96 -79.00 10.36
C LEU A 7 4.72 -78.09 10.35
N ARG A 8 4.91 -76.76 10.36
CA ARG A 8 3.81 -75.78 10.27
C ARG A 8 3.21 -75.70 8.86
N MET A 9 4.01 -75.96 7.83
CA MET A 9 3.56 -75.95 6.44
C MET A 9 2.72 -77.20 6.10
N MET A 10 3.05 -78.37 6.64
CA MET A 10 2.26 -79.58 6.43
C MET A 10 0.92 -79.58 7.19
N LEU A 11 0.84 -78.91 8.35
CA LEU A 11 -0.41 -78.79 9.10
C LEU A 11 -1.42 -77.85 8.42
N ALA A 12 -0.95 -76.81 7.72
CA ALA A 12 -1.81 -75.89 6.98
C ALA A 12 -2.43 -76.51 5.71
N ILE A 13 -1.70 -77.41 5.04
CA ILE A 13 -2.17 -78.09 3.81
C ILE A 13 -3.24 -79.16 4.13
N LEU A 14 -3.17 -79.81 5.30
CA LEU A 14 -4.15 -80.80 5.74
C LEU A 14 -5.50 -80.19 6.16
N VAL A 15 -5.53 -78.93 6.61
CA VAL A 15 -6.76 -78.23 7.02
C VAL A 15 -7.52 -77.65 5.82
N VAL A 16 -6.84 -77.31 4.72
CA VAL A 16 -7.48 -76.78 3.51
C VAL A 16 -8.02 -77.90 2.59
N ALA A 17 -7.42 -79.09 2.62
CA ALA A 17 -7.85 -80.23 1.80
C ALA A 17 -9.08 -81.01 2.33
N SER A 18 -9.55 -80.71 3.55
CA SER A 18 -10.63 -81.45 4.22
C SER A 18 -12.03 -80.84 4.06
N PHE A 19 -12.18 -79.71 3.35
CA PHE A 19 -13.49 -79.09 3.08
C PHE A 19 -14.01 -79.24 1.64
N ALA A 20 -13.28 -79.94 0.77
CA ALA A 20 -13.63 -79.99 -0.66
C ALA A 20 -14.50 -81.19 -1.09
N MET A 21 -14.91 -82.10 -0.20
CA MET A 21 -15.69 -83.29 -0.60
C MET A 21 -16.70 -83.74 0.45
N ALA A 22 -17.85 -83.05 0.52
CA ALA A 22 -19.10 -83.64 1.02
C ALA A 22 -20.30 -82.71 0.73
N SER A 23 -20.98 -82.93 -0.40
CA SER A 23 -22.45 -82.98 -0.43
C SER A 23 -22.95 -83.31 -1.85
N CYS A 24 -23.20 -84.59 -2.08
CA CYS A 24 -24.25 -85.02 -3.01
C CYS A 24 -25.58 -84.99 -2.23
N THR A 25 -26.33 -83.90 -2.31
CA THR A 25 -27.73 -83.87 -1.90
C THR A 25 -28.61 -84.03 -3.14
N LYS A 26 -29.36 -85.14 -3.19
CA LYS A 26 -30.45 -85.34 -4.15
C LYS A 26 -31.53 -84.29 -3.88
N GLU A 27 -31.77 -83.39 -4.83
CA GLU A 27 -32.91 -82.47 -4.78
C GLU A 27 -34.20 -83.23 -5.11
N GLY A 28 -35.20 -83.13 -4.22
CA GLY A 28 -36.60 -83.39 -4.57
C GLY A 28 -37.17 -82.20 -5.35
N PRO A 29 -38.32 -82.35 -6.03
CA PRO A 29 -38.89 -81.26 -6.83
C PRO A 29 -39.20 -80.03 -5.97
N ALA A 30 -38.90 -78.85 -6.53
CA ALA A 30 -39.11 -77.55 -5.88
C ALA A 30 -40.56 -77.35 -5.44
N GLY A 31 -40.74 -76.88 -4.20
CA GLY A 31 -42.01 -76.30 -3.77
C GLY A 31 -42.33 -75.05 -4.60
N LYS A 32 -43.61 -74.76 -4.82
CA LYS A 32 -44.03 -73.57 -5.57
C LYS A 32 -43.62 -72.31 -4.79
N ASP A 33 -42.92 -71.39 -5.44
CA ASP A 33 -42.57 -70.10 -4.84
C ASP A 33 -43.84 -69.31 -4.49
N GLY A 34 -43.84 -68.69 -3.32
CA GLY A 34 -44.84 -67.68 -2.98
C GLY A 34 -44.67 -66.47 -3.89
N LYS A 35 -45.77 -65.81 -4.27
CA LYS A 35 -45.68 -64.59 -5.09
C LYS A 35 -44.90 -63.52 -4.32
N ASP A 36 -43.87 -62.96 -4.95
CA ASP A 36 -43.17 -61.78 -4.45
C ASP A 36 -44.16 -60.62 -4.31
N GLY A 37 -44.01 -59.85 -3.22
CA GLY A 37 -44.71 -58.58 -3.06
C GLY A 37 -44.24 -57.59 -4.12
N VAL A 38 -45.15 -56.75 -4.61
CA VAL A 38 -44.80 -55.73 -5.61
C VAL A 38 -43.91 -54.67 -4.95
N ASP A 39 -42.73 -54.42 -5.53
CA ASP A 39 -41.87 -53.31 -5.10
C ASP A 39 -42.64 -51.98 -5.21
N GLY A 40 -42.55 -51.16 -4.16
CA GLY A 40 -43.11 -49.82 -4.18
C GLY A 40 -42.42 -48.96 -5.24
N ALA A 41 -43.17 -48.09 -5.92
CA ALA A 41 -42.61 -47.19 -6.93
C ALA A 41 -41.50 -46.32 -6.31
N ASN A 42 -40.32 -46.29 -6.97
CA ASN A 42 -39.25 -45.36 -6.60
C ASN A 42 -39.80 -43.93 -6.66
N GLY A 43 -39.51 -43.14 -5.62
CA GLY A 43 -39.79 -41.71 -5.63
C GLY A 43 -39.04 -41.04 -6.79
N SER A 44 -39.63 -40.00 -7.37
CA SER A 44 -38.95 -39.18 -8.38
C SER A 44 -37.68 -38.56 -7.79
N ASP A 45 -36.55 -38.74 -8.47
CA ASP A 45 -35.32 -38.04 -8.14
C ASP A 45 -35.58 -36.52 -8.09
N GLY A 46 -35.02 -35.85 -7.09
CA GLY A 46 -35.01 -34.39 -7.04
C GLY A 46 -34.28 -33.80 -8.25
N LEU A 47 -34.51 -32.52 -8.54
CA LEU A 47 -33.75 -31.82 -9.58
C LEU A 47 -32.24 -31.98 -9.32
N PRO A 48 -31.42 -32.28 -10.35
CA PRO A 48 -29.98 -32.33 -10.19
C PRO A 48 -29.47 -30.99 -9.64
N GLY A 49 -28.65 -31.04 -8.59
CA GLY A 49 -27.98 -29.83 -8.09
C GLY A 49 -27.08 -29.24 -9.17
N VAL A 50 -27.00 -27.90 -9.22
CA VAL A 50 -26.04 -27.19 -10.09
C VAL A 50 -24.62 -27.54 -9.61
N ASP A 51 -23.73 -27.93 -10.52
CA ASP A 51 -22.34 -28.27 -10.20
C ASP A 51 -21.62 -27.05 -9.61
N ALA A 52 -21.29 -27.11 -8.31
CA ALA A 52 -20.55 -26.06 -7.60
C ALA A 52 -19.17 -25.77 -8.22
N THR A 53 -18.61 -26.67 -9.03
CA THR A 53 -17.34 -26.49 -9.74
C THR A 53 -17.49 -25.54 -10.93
N ALA A 54 -18.67 -25.47 -11.55
CA ALA A 54 -18.90 -24.68 -12.75
C ALA A 54 -18.83 -23.17 -12.49
N VAL A 55 -19.33 -22.70 -11.33
CA VAL A 55 -19.24 -21.28 -10.96
C VAL A 55 -17.79 -20.86 -10.71
N CYS A 56 -17.00 -21.69 -10.02
CA CYS A 56 -15.59 -21.43 -9.76
C CYS A 56 -14.78 -21.31 -11.05
N MET A 57 -15.03 -22.21 -11.99
CA MET A 57 -14.38 -22.25 -13.30
C MET A 57 -14.88 -21.16 -14.27
N THR A 58 -15.87 -20.36 -13.89
CA THR A 58 -16.19 -19.13 -14.63
C THR A 58 -15.03 -18.13 -14.51
N CYS A 59 -14.38 -18.09 -13.34
CA CYS A 59 -13.30 -17.14 -13.04
C CYS A 59 -11.93 -17.81 -13.01
N HIS A 60 -11.78 -18.97 -12.39
CA HIS A 60 -10.50 -19.68 -12.17
C HIS A 60 -10.09 -20.60 -13.32
N THR A 61 -10.41 -20.26 -14.58
CA THR A 61 -9.82 -20.97 -15.71
C THR A 61 -8.32 -20.71 -15.80
N ALA A 62 -7.55 -21.68 -16.31
CA ALA A 62 -6.12 -21.48 -16.57
C ALA A 62 -5.90 -20.24 -17.45
N ALA A 63 -6.68 -20.10 -18.52
CA ALA A 63 -6.60 -18.95 -19.42
C ALA A 63 -6.83 -17.60 -18.70
N ASN A 64 -7.85 -17.50 -17.84
CA ASN A 64 -8.11 -16.28 -17.08
C ASN A 64 -6.98 -15.98 -16.09
N MET A 65 -6.55 -16.99 -15.32
CA MET A 65 -5.50 -16.82 -14.31
C MET A 65 -4.15 -16.45 -14.95
N ASP A 66 -3.78 -17.11 -16.06
CA ASP A 66 -2.57 -16.82 -16.82
C ASP A 66 -2.61 -15.40 -17.38
N ALA A 67 -3.75 -14.98 -17.94
CA ALA A 67 -3.93 -13.63 -18.45
C ALA A 67 -3.81 -12.56 -17.34
N LYS A 68 -4.46 -12.77 -16.19
CA LYS A 68 -4.37 -11.83 -15.07
C LYS A 68 -2.96 -11.78 -14.48
N GLN A 69 -2.27 -12.92 -14.41
CA GLN A 69 -0.90 -12.97 -13.92
C GLN A 69 0.06 -12.25 -14.88
N ALA A 70 -0.07 -12.44 -16.19
CA ALA A 70 0.71 -11.74 -17.20
C ALA A 70 0.48 -10.21 -17.14
N GLN A 71 -0.76 -9.76 -16.95
CA GLN A 71 -1.09 -8.35 -16.74
C GLN A 71 -0.46 -7.80 -15.46
N TYR A 72 -0.59 -8.53 -14.35
CA TYR A 72 -0.09 -8.12 -13.04
C TYR A 72 1.43 -7.93 -13.02
N GLN A 73 2.18 -8.69 -13.82
CA GLN A 73 3.63 -8.57 -13.94
C GLN A 73 4.09 -7.20 -14.46
N PHE A 74 3.23 -6.43 -15.12
CA PHE A 74 3.52 -5.04 -15.54
C PHE A 74 3.31 -4.02 -14.42
N SER A 75 2.65 -4.40 -13.32
CA SER A 75 2.37 -3.48 -12.21
C SER A 75 3.64 -3.12 -11.42
N LYS A 76 3.63 -1.94 -10.79
CA LYS A 76 4.64 -1.58 -9.79
C LYS A 76 4.54 -2.40 -8.50
N HIS A 77 3.39 -3.00 -8.21
CA HIS A 77 3.27 -3.95 -7.10
C HIS A 77 4.09 -5.21 -7.33
N PHE A 78 4.23 -5.65 -8.59
CA PHE A 78 5.12 -6.74 -8.96
C PHE A 78 6.59 -6.30 -9.08
N THR A 79 6.85 -5.25 -9.87
CA THR A 79 8.21 -4.83 -10.27
C THR A 79 8.92 -3.93 -9.28
N GLY A 80 8.20 -3.25 -8.40
CA GLY A 80 8.74 -2.26 -7.46
C GLY A 80 9.70 -2.87 -6.44
N ASN A 81 10.70 -2.11 -5.99
CA ASN A 81 11.72 -2.59 -5.05
C ASN A 81 11.37 -2.32 -3.57
N THR A 82 10.20 -1.74 -3.29
CA THR A 82 9.77 -1.39 -1.92
C THR A 82 9.14 -2.56 -1.17
N SER A 83 8.89 -3.69 -1.84
CA SER A 83 8.23 -4.86 -1.24
C SER A 83 9.03 -5.57 -0.15
N ALA A 84 10.33 -5.27 -0.02
CA ALA A 84 11.19 -5.81 1.03
C ALA A 84 11.10 -5.02 2.35
N ARG A 85 10.25 -3.98 2.42
CA ARG A 85 10.08 -3.15 3.62
C ARG A 85 9.20 -3.87 4.65
N ASN A 86 9.78 -4.86 5.32
CA ASN A 86 9.10 -5.78 6.23
C ASN A 86 9.13 -5.37 7.71
N GLY A 87 9.69 -4.21 8.05
CA GLY A 87 9.62 -3.68 9.40
C GLY A 87 8.17 -3.37 9.82
N LYS A 88 7.86 -3.49 11.10
CA LYS A 88 6.53 -3.38 11.70
C LYS A 88 5.62 -2.28 11.14
N TYR A 89 6.15 -1.07 10.94
CA TYR A 89 5.35 0.06 10.46
C TYR A 89 5.20 0.10 8.93
N CYS A 90 6.09 -0.57 8.22
CA CYS A 90 6.16 -0.58 6.77
C CYS A 90 5.41 -1.78 6.18
N ALA A 91 5.46 -2.92 6.88
CA ALA A 91 4.97 -4.20 6.40
C ALA A 91 3.48 -4.19 6.08
N ARG A 92 2.68 -3.38 6.79
CA ARG A 92 1.24 -3.22 6.55
C ARG A 92 0.88 -2.90 5.10
N CYS A 93 1.76 -2.20 4.37
CA CYS A 93 1.52 -1.82 2.98
C CYS A 93 2.49 -2.49 2.02
N HIS A 94 3.72 -2.77 2.45
CA HIS A 94 4.78 -3.23 1.56
C HIS A 94 4.91 -4.75 1.49
N THR A 95 4.17 -5.50 2.29
CA THR A 95 4.22 -6.97 2.30
C THR A 95 2.81 -7.54 2.19
N SER A 96 2.66 -8.70 1.55
CA SER A 96 1.36 -9.37 1.50
C SER A 96 0.90 -9.75 2.90
N GLU A 97 1.76 -10.41 3.68
CA GLU A 97 1.44 -10.91 5.02
C GLU A 97 1.07 -9.78 5.98
N GLY A 98 1.78 -8.65 5.89
CA GLY A 98 1.48 -7.51 6.75
C GLY A 98 0.14 -6.87 6.40
N TYR A 99 -0.22 -6.79 5.12
CA TYR A 99 -1.54 -6.36 4.70
C TYR A 99 -2.64 -7.32 5.17
N LEU A 100 -2.41 -8.63 5.03
CA LEU A 100 -3.33 -9.66 5.52
C LEU A 100 -3.54 -9.52 7.04
N GLU A 101 -2.46 -9.37 7.81
CA GLU A 101 -2.54 -9.23 9.26
C GLU A 101 -3.34 -8.00 9.70
N VAL A 102 -3.10 -6.82 9.08
CA VAL A 102 -3.83 -5.61 9.47
C VAL A 102 -5.30 -5.65 9.08
N THR A 103 -5.61 -6.24 7.92
CA THR A 103 -6.99 -6.32 7.42
C THR A 103 -7.82 -7.39 8.13
N ASP A 104 -7.26 -8.57 8.38
CA ASP A 104 -8.00 -9.65 9.07
C ASP A 104 -8.19 -9.36 10.57
N ASN A 105 -7.34 -8.53 11.19
CA ASN A 105 -7.45 -8.17 12.62
C ASN A 105 -7.99 -6.76 12.89
N GLY A 106 -8.30 -5.97 11.86
CA GLY A 106 -8.73 -4.57 12.01
C GLY A 106 -7.69 -3.68 12.71
N GLN A 107 -6.40 -3.92 12.49
CA GLN A 107 -5.31 -3.20 13.15
C GLN A 107 -4.69 -2.14 12.25
N ALA A 108 -4.19 -1.04 12.81
CA ALA A 108 -3.49 -0.01 12.02
C ALA A 108 -2.02 -0.35 11.72
N VAL A 109 -1.42 -1.31 12.43
CA VAL A 109 -0.01 -1.68 12.30
C VAL A 109 0.12 -3.17 12.59
N VAL A 110 1.04 -3.86 11.90
CA VAL A 110 1.34 -5.26 12.23
C VAL A 110 1.97 -5.38 13.62
N ARG A 111 1.93 -6.56 14.21
CA ARG A 111 2.42 -6.79 15.57
C ARG A 111 3.94 -6.67 15.68
N ASN A 112 4.65 -7.26 14.72
CA ASN A 112 6.12 -7.41 14.67
C ASN A 112 6.64 -7.25 13.23
N ASP A 113 7.96 -7.22 13.08
CA ASP A 113 8.61 -7.33 11.76
C ASP A 113 8.29 -8.68 11.08
N ILE A 114 8.18 -8.69 9.75
CA ILE A 114 7.79 -9.87 8.97
C ILE A 114 8.99 -10.44 8.22
N ALA A 115 9.78 -11.29 8.90
CA ALA A 115 11.05 -11.79 8.38
C ALA A 115 10.94 -12.49 7.01
N ASN A 116 9.89 -13.28 6.77
CA ASN A 116 9.67 -14.03 5.53
C ASN A 116 8.50 -13.46 4.73
N SER A 117 8.52 -12.16 4.47
CA SER A 117 7.47 -11.49 3.73
C SER A 117 7.52 -11.78 2.22
N THR A 118 6.36 -11.92 1.61
CA THR A 118 6.19 -11.93 0.15
C THR A 118 5.75 -10.55 -0.35
N ARG A 119 5.95 -10.34 -1.65
CA ARG A 119 5.44 -9.14 -2.33
C ARG A 119 3.91 -9.17 -2.35
N ILE A 120 3.31 -8.00 -2.53
CA ILE A 120 1.88 -7.90 -2.85
C ILE A 120 1.56 -8.88 -3.98
N GLY A 121 0.49 -9.64 -3.82
CA GLY A 121 0.05 -10.66 -4.77
C GLY A 121 -1.47 -10.77 -4.81
N CYS A 122 -1.98 -11.78 -5.51
CA CYS A 122 -3.43 -11.90 -5.77
C CYS A 122 -4.23 -11.93 -4.46
N VAL A 123 -3.77 -12.70 -3.47
CA VAL A 123 -4.45 -12.84 -2.17
C VAL A 123 -4.40 -11.57 -1.34
N THR A 124 -3.49 -10.62 -1.63
CA THR A 124 -3.45 -9.34 -0.93
C THR A 124 -4.70 -8.52 -1.24
N CYS A 125 -5.16 -8.53 -2.50
CA CYS A 125 -6.33 -7.76 -2.93
C CYS A 125 -7.61 -8.60 -2.96
N HIS A 126 -7.52 -9.91 -3.22
CA HIS A 126 -8.68 -10.78 -3.43
C HIS A 126 -8.85 -11.78 -2.27
N LYS A 127 -10.07 -11.86 -1.74
CA LYS A 127 -10.51 -12.85 -0.75
C LYS A 127 -11.98 -13.11 -0.99
N HIS A 128 -12.39 -14.38 -0.96
CA HIS A 128 -13.81 -14.72 -0.95
C HIS A 128 -14.41 -14.43 0.43
N GLY A 129 -15.56 -13.74 0.44
CA GLY A 129 -16.35 -13.43 1.63
C GLY A 129 -17.22 -14.60 2.12
N GLY A 130 -17.42 -15.62 1.30
CA GLY A 130 -18.19 -16.80 1.68
C GLY A 130 -18.57 -17.74 0.54
N PHE A 131 -18.15 -17.45 -0.69
CA PHE A 131 -18.55 -18.17 -1.90
C PHE A 131 -20.05 -18.10 -2.21
N ASP A 132 -20.72 -17.04 -1.75
CA ASP A 132 -22.12 -16.76 -2.05
C ASP A 132 -22.20 -15.73 -3.19
N PHE A 133 -22.32 -16.23 -4.41
CA PHE A 133 -22.31 -15.42 -5.63
C PHE A 133 -23.62 -14.69 -5.92
N GLU A 134 -24.67 -14.92 -5.11
CA GLU A 134 -26.00 -14.34 -5.32
C GLU A 134 -26.32 -13.25 -4.29
N ASN A 135 -25.87 -13.40 -3.04
CA ASN A 135 -26.28 -12.53 -1.93
C ASN A 135 -25.13 -11.98 -1.08
N SER A 136 -23.88 -12.03 -1.56
CA SER A 136 -22.72 -11.49 -0.86
C SER A 136 -21.88 -10.51 -1.68
N THR A 137 -20.77 -10.04 -1.10
CA THR A 137 -19.75 -9.23 -1.78
C THR A 137 -18.96 -10.03 -2.83
N ASP A 138 -19.02 -11.37 -2.79
CA ASP A 138 -18.48 -12.21 -3.85
C ASP A 138 -19.44 -12.14 -5.02
N THR A 139 -19.08 -11.39 -6.06
CA THR A 139 -19.84 -11.37 -7.31
C THR A 139 -18.93 -11.78 -8.46
N VAL A 140 -19.52 -12.16 -9.59
CA VAL A 140 -18.77 -12.49 -10.81
C VAL A 140 -17.88 -11.33 -11.31
N SER A 141 -18.20 -10.09 -10.92
CA SER A 141 -17.47 -8.87 -11.29
C SER A 141 -16.59 -8.29 -10.18
N MET A 142 -16.73 -8.77 -8.94
CA MET A 142 -16.08 -8.17 -7.78
C MET A 142 -15.80 -9.22 -6.71
N ILE A 143 -14.52 -9.37 -6.37
CA ILE A 143 -14.04 -10.16 -5.24
C ILE A 143 -12.91 -9.34 -4.62
N MET A 144 -13.12 -8.71 -3.47
CA MET A 144 -12.15 -7.82 -2.84
C MET A 144 -11.95 -8.20 -1.38
N ARG A 145 -10.71 -8.13 -0.91
CA ARG A 145 -10.36 -8.45 0.48
C ARG A 145 -10.94 -7.45 1.46
N VAL A 146 -10.84 -6.16 1.13
CA VAL A 146 -11.35 -5.07 1.97
C VAL A 146 -12.43 -4.36 1.19
N THR A 147 -13.67 -4.61 1.60
CA THR A 147 -14.87 -3.90 1.17
C THR A 147 -15.40 -2.99 2.26
N ASP A 148 -15.07 -3.31 3.52
CA ASP A 148 -15.49 -2.57 4.70
C ASP A 148 -14.74 -1.23 4.86
N PRO A 149 -15.26 -0.29 5.65
CA PRO A 149 -14.63 1.00 5.90
C PRO A 149 -13.17 0.87 6.39
N VAL A 150 -12.33 1.81 5.96
CA VAL A 150 -10.88 1.79 6.23
C VAL A 150 -10.54 2.63 7.45
N THR A 151 -9.76 2.07 8.37
CA THR A 151 -9.10 2.83 9.44
C THR A 151 -7.89 3.58 8.86
N MET A 152 -7.95 4.91 8.88
CA MET A 152 -6.89 5.77 8.38
C MET A 152 -5.67 5.73 9.32
N VAL A 153 -4.48 5.42 8.80
CA VAL A 153 -3.20 5.36 9.56
C VAL A 153 -2.89 6.68 10.25
N TYR A 154 -3.46 7.73 9.70
CA TYR A 154 -3.11 9.09 9.98
C TYR A 154 -3.71 9.64 11.26
N ASN A 155 -5.00 9.39 11.47
CA ASN A 155 -5.80 9.98 12.54
C ASN A 155 -6.77 8.96 13.17
N ASP A 156 -6.61 7.68 12.85
CA ASP A 156 -7.45 6.57 13.30
C ASP A 156 -8.94 6.71 12.94
N SER A 157 -9.30 7.66 12.07
CA SER A 157 -10.68 7.80 11.59
C SER A 157 -11.07 6.58 10.74
N ILE A 158 -12.30 6.13 10.90
CA ILE A 158 -12.88 5.07 10.07
C ILE A 158 -13.70 5.75 8.99
N VAL A 159 -13.34 5.51 7.73
CA VAL A 159 -14.01 6.14 6.60
C VAL A 159 -14.33 5.10 5.54
N ASP A 160 -15.55 5.16 5.04
CA ASP A 160 -16.00 4.34 3.92
C ASP A 160 -15.87 5.11 2.61
N TYR A 161 -15.12 4.55 1.67
CA TYR A 161 -14.92 5.11 0.34
C TYR A 161 -15.56 4.27 -0.76
N GLY A 162 -16.35 3.26 -0.38
CA GLY A 162 -16.92 2.28 -1.27
C GLY A 162 -16.02 1.05 -1.43
N ALA A 163 -16.67 -0.06 -1.76
CA ALA A 163 -16.08 -1.39 -1.67
C ALA A 163 -14.81 -1.58 -2.54
N MET A 164 -14.71 -0.92 -3.70
CA MET A 164 -13.51 -0.97 -4.54
C MET A 164 -12.36 -0.12 -3.97
N ASN A 165 -12.68 1.08 -3.49
CA ASN A 165 -11.68 2.04 -3.05
C ASN A 165 -11.06 1.66 -1.72
N ASN A 166 -11.81 1.00 -0.83
CA ASN A 166 -11.35 0.64 0.51
C ASN A 166 -10.09 -0.24 0.50
N THR A 167 -10.01 -1.22 -0.41
CA THR A 167 -8.78 -2.03 -0.60
C THR A 167 -7.56 -1.16 -0.93
N CYS A 168 -7.68 -0.24 -1.89
CA CYS A 168 -6.58 0.62 -2.30
C CYS A 168 -6.22 1.65 -1.21
N ALA A 169 -7.23 2.28 -0.61
CA ALA A 169 -7.09 3.31 0.41
C ALA A 169 -6.40 2.80 1.68
N THR A 170 -6.48 1.49 1.97
CA THR A 170 -5.76 0.85 3.08
C THR A 170 -4.24 1.07 3.01
N CYS A 171 -3.68 1.20 1.80
CA CYS A 171 -2.26 1.45 1.57
C CYS A 171 -1.96 2.84 1.00
N HIS A 172 -2.77 3.29 0.04
CA HIS A 172 -2.54 4.51 -0.73
C HIS A 172 -2.99 5.78 -0.01
N GLN A 173 -2.62 5.89 1.27
CA GLN A 173 -2.92 7.02 2.11
C GLN A 173 -1.65 7.57 2.78
N ILE A 174 -1.70 8.83 3.20
CA ILE A 174 -0.69 9.44 4.05
C ILE A 174 -0.54 8.61 5.31
N ARG A 175 0.70 8.56 5.80
CA ARG A 175 1.00 7.93 7.08
C ARG A 175 0.92 9.00 8.15
N GLY A 176 0.24 8.67 9.26
CA GLY A 176 0.57 9.30 10.52
C GLY A 176 2.02 8.95 10.83
N THR A 177 2.81 9.91 11.33
CA THR A 177 4.12 9.54 11.87
C THR A 177 3.85 8.59 13.01
N THR A 178 4.29 7.34 12.84
CA THR A 178 4.43 6.41 13.94
C THR A 178 5.36 7.08 14.92
N THR A 179 4.84 7.53 16.05
CA THR A 179 5.65 8.08 17.13
C THR A 179 6.84 7.16 17.34
N PRO A 180 8.07 7.59 17.09
CA PRO A 180 9.21 6.80 17.47
C PRO A 180 9.21 6.73 18.99
N LYS A 181 8.94 5.55 19.55
CA LYS A 181 9.29 5.30 20.94
C LYS A 181 10.79 4.97 20.95
N VAL A 182 11.64 5.98 21.15
CA VAL A 182 13.06 5.76 21.42
C VAL A 182 13.29 5.96 22.91
N SER A 183 13.75 4.91 23.59
CA SER A 183 14.27 4.96 24.96
C SER A 183 15.79 4.99 24.90
N ASP A 184 16.42 5.84 25.72
CA ASP A 184 17.87 5.80 25.93
C ASP A 184 18.28 4.72 26.95
N THR A 185 19.58 4.63 27.24
CA THR A 185 20.20 3.66 28.16
C THR A 185 19.78 3.81 29.63
N THR A 186 18.91 4.76 29.97
CA THR A 186 18.29 4.88 31.29
C THR A 186 16.84 4.39 31.36
N GLY A 187 16.27 3.95 30.22
CA GLY A 187 14.85 3.57 30.15
C GLY A 187 13.90 4.78 30.12
N THR A 188 14.42 6.00 29.98
CA THR A 188 13.61 7.22 29.83
C THR A 188 13.45 7.53 28.33
N VAL A 189 12.23 7.84 27.90
CA VAL A 189 11.96 8.33 26.55
C VAL A 189 12.67 9.68 26.37
N ASP A 190 13.45 9.88 25.30
CA ASP A 190 13.92 11.23 24.95
C ASP A 190 12.71 12.05 24.46
N PRO A 191 12.27 13.09 25.21
CA PRO A 191 11.12 13.89 24.83
C PRO A 191 11.37 14.79 23.61
N ASN A 192 12.57 14.76 23.00
CA ASN A 192 12.98 15.61 21.87
C ASN A 192 13.16 14.86 20.54
N TYR A 193 12.81 13.58 20.44
CA TYR A 193 12.84 12.85 19.19
C TYR A 193 11.62 13.21 18.32
N ILE A 194 11.78 14.14 17.37
CA ILE A 194 10.71 14.56 16.45
C ILE A 194 11.01 14.06 15.04
N GLN A 195 10.70 12.79 14.77
CA GLN A 195 10.10 12.49 13.46
C GLN A 195 8.79 13.28 13.45
N LEU A 196 8.64 14.25 12.55
CA LEU A 196 7.55 15.25 12.50
C LEU A 196 6.25 14.74 13.13
N ALA A 197 6.08 14.93 14.44
CA ALA A 197 5.02 14.28 15.18
C ALA A 197 3.69 14.81 14.65
N HIS A 198 2.86 13.93 14.07
CA HIS A 198 1.50 14.24 13.62
C HIS A 198 1.42 15.36 12.57
N PHE A 199 1.35 14.99 11.30
CA PHE A 199 1.25 15.96 10.21
C PHE A 199 -0.13 16.04 9.57
N PRO A 200 -1.15 16.56 10.28
CA PRO A 200 -1.87 17.71 9.77
C PRO A 200 -1.29 18.91 10.44
N LEU A 201 -0.83 19.85 9.63
CA LEU A 201 -0.86 21.22 10.08
C LEU A 201 -2.29 21.54 10.53
N LYS A 202 -2.42 22.11 11.72
CA LYS A 202 -3.62 22.76 12.18
C LYS A 202 -3.96 23.87 11.20
N ASN A 203 -4.96 23.65 10.35
CA ASN A 203 -5.43 24.67 9.40
C ASN A 203 -6.03 25.91 10.11
N ASN A 204 -6.14 25.90 11.44
CA ASN A 204 -6.59 27.02 12.26
C ASN A 204 -5.47 27.74 13.03
N GLU A 205 -4.22 27.33 12.89
CA GLU A 205 -3.09 28.08 13.46
C GLU A 205 -2.85 29.36 12.66
N ASP A 206 -2.48 30.45 13.33
CA ASP A 206 -2.10 31.69 12.64
C ASP A 206 -0.92 31.40 11.71
N VAL A 207 -1.08 31.76 10.43
CA VAL A 207 -0.07 31.56 9.39
C VAL A 207 1.28 32.20 9.74
N ASN A 208 1.30 33.24 10.58
CA ASN A 208 2.50 33.92 11.03
C ASN A 208 3.13 33.32 12.30
N THR A 209 2.50 32.34 12.95
CA THR A 209 3.06 31.67 14.13
C THR A 209 4.43 31.06 13.80
N PRO A 210 5.49 31.36 14.56
CA PRO A 210 6.80 30.74 14.38
C PRO A 210 6.77 29.24 14.66
N VAL A 211 7.34 28.46 13.74
CA VAL A 211 7.53 27.02 13.87
C VAL A 211 8.91 26.73 14.48
N LYS A 212 8.90 25.96 15.57
CA LYS A 212 10.13 25.46 16.21
C LYS A 212 10.41 24.03 15.76
N PHE A 213 11.50 23.82 15.01
CA PHE A 213 11.93 22.48 14.61
C PHE A 213 13.04 21.96 15.52
N LYS A 214 12.95 20.69 15.92
CA LYS A 214 14.07 19.93 16.49
C LYS A 214 14.37 18.77 15.51
N VAL A 215 15.25 19.07 14.55
CA VAL A 215 15.87 18.28 13.44
C VAL A 215 15.29 16.92 13.02
N GLY A 216 15.12 16.74 11.71
CA GLY A 216 15.15 15.42 11.04
C GLY A 216 14.24 15.31 9.81
N GLN A 217 14.83 15.35 8.62
CA GLN A 217 14.19 15.48 7.29
C GLN A 217 12.91 14.65 7.02
N SER A 218 11.83 15.35 6.68
CA SER A 218 11.03 15.22 5.44
C SER A 218 9.70 15.92 5.69
N PHE A 219 9.52 17.15 5.20
CA PHE A 219 8.21 17.82 5.17
C PHE A 219 7.25 17.16 4.16
N SER A 220 7.78 16.24 3.34
CA SER A 220 7.00 15.46 2.39
C SER A 220 6.26 14.35 3.11
N VAL A 221 5.04 14.10 2.66
CA VAL A 221 4.29 12.91 3.04
C VAL A 221 4.96 11.66 2.46
N HIS A 222 4.69 10.50 3.05
CA HIS A 222 5.15 9.25 2.48
C HIS A 222 4.61 9.07 1.06
N ASP A 223 5.47 8.65 0.13
CA ASP A 223 5.07 8.38 -1.26
C ASP A 223 3.96 7.33 -1.27
N GLY A 224 2.80 7.69 -1.82
CA GLY A 224 1.63 6.83 -1.70
C GLY A 224 0.34 7.52 -1.27
N ASN A 225 0.27 8.85 -1.22
CA ASN A 225 -0.91 9.60 -0.78
C ASN A 225 -1.97 9.83 -1.88
N GLN A 226 -2.01 8.96 -2.90
CA GLN A 226 -2.90 9.10 -4.06
C GLN A 226 -4.35 9.25 -3.64
N PHE A 227 -4.79 8.44 -2.67
CA PHE A 227 -6.17 8.47 -2.19
C PHE A 227 -6.54 9.79 -1.52
N ASN A 228 -5.62 10.37 -0.73
CA ASN A 228 -5.87 11.63 -0.06
C ASN A 228 -6.03 12.76 -1.06
N LEU A 229 -5.19 12.82 -2.10
CA LEU A 229 -5.38 13.81 -3.15
C LEU A 229 -6.69 13.55 -3.90
N PHE A 230 -6.99 12.31 -4.27
CA PHE A 230 -8.21 11.94 -5.00
C PHE A 230 -9.47 12.45 -4.29
N LYS A 231 -9.57 12.26 -2.98
CA LYS A 231 -10.68 12.75 -2.14
C LYS A 231 -10.53 14.21 -1.68
N ALA A 232 -9.50 14.92 -2.15
CA ALA A 232 -9.16 16.28 -1.76
C ALA A 232 -9.10 16.45 -0.23
N GLN A 233 -8.33 15.60 0.44
CA GLN A 233 -8.18 15.60 1.88
C GLN A 233 -6.73 15.79 2.29
N TYR A 234 -6.55 16.39 3.47
CA TYR A 234 -5.28 16.51 4.18
C TYR A 234 -4.21 17.39 3.52
N GLY A 235 -4.50 18.07 2.42
CA GLY A 235 -3.70 19.22 1.98
C GLY A 235 -3.71 20.33 3.05
N TYR A 236 -2.66 21.15 3.09
CA TYR A 236 -2.66 22.32 3.97
C TYR A 236 -3.47 23.45 3.33
N GLU A 237 -4.43 23.96 4.09
CA GLU A 237 -5.38 24.96 3.61
C GLU A 237 -5.21 26.26 4.38
N TYR A 238 -5.02 27.34 3.65
CA TYR A 238 -4.81 28.66 4.24
C TYR A 238 -6.14 29.18 4.82
N PRO A 239 -6.12 29.78 6.03
CA PRO A 239 -7.32 30.34 6.63
C PRO A 239 -8.01 31.37 5.74
N GLY A 240 -9.34 31.27 5.63
CA GLY A 240 -10.16 32.17 4.81
C GLY A 240 -10.19 31.82 3.32
N GLU A 241 -9.41 30.84 2.88
CA GLU A 241 -9.42 30.36 1.51
C GLU A 241 -10.41 29.20 1.30
N THR A 242 -10.98 29.10 0.11
CA THR A 242 -11.85 28.00 -0.29
C THR A 242 -11.14 27.05 -1.26
N TYR A 243 -11.46 25.76 -1.14
CA TYR A 243 -10.86 24.70 -1.93
C TYR A 243 -11.93 23.79 -2.54
N THR A 244 -11.81 23.55 -3.83
CA THR A 244 -12.68 22.67 -4.61
C THR A 244 -12.34 21.22 -4.31
N ARG A 245 -13.32 20.45 -3.81
CA ARG A 245 -13.14 19.02 -3.49
C ARG A 245 -13.46 18.10 -4.66
N GLU A 246 -14.47 18.45 -5.42
CA GLU A 246 -15.02 17.60 -6.46
C GLU A 246 -14.51 17.99 -7.85
N TRP A 247 -14.29 16.97 -8.66
CA TRP A 247 -13.99 17.08 -10.08
C TRP A 247 -14.78 16.04 -10.87
N VAL A 248 -14.70 16.11 -12.20
CA VAL A 248 -15.58 15.36 -13.11
C VAL A 248 -15.55 13.85 -12.89
N HIS A 249 -14.46 13.30 -12.32
CA HIS A 249 -14.31 11.87 -12.04
C HIS A 249 -14.25 11.55 -10.54
N SER A 250 -14.69 12.45 -9.65
CA SER A 250 -14.68 12.23 -8.19
C SER A 250 -15.50 11.03 -7.71
N ASP A 251 -16.53 10.66 -8.47
CA ASP A 251 -17.43 9.55 -8.18
C ASP A 251 -16.93 8.19 -8.71
N ASN A 252 -15.84 8.18 -9.47
CA ASN A 252 -15.27 6.95 -10.00
C ASN A 252 -14.42 6.21 -8.95
N ASP A 253 -14.40 4.89 -9.04
CA ASP A 253 -13.48 4.07 -8.27
C ASP A 253 -12.08 4.03 -8.89
N CYS A 254 -11.05 3.75 -8.09
CA CYS A 254 -9.67 3.57 -8.55
C CYS A 254 -9.58 2.59 -9.73
N VAL A 255 -10.36 1.50 -9.66
CA VAL A 255 -10.40 0.45 -10.69
C VAL A 255 -10.95 0.95 -12.03
N THR A 256 -11.77 2.00 -12.03
CA THR A 256 -12.34 2.62 -13.24
C THR A 256 -11.25 3.21 -14.13
N CYS A 257 -10.20 3.77 -13.54
CA CYS A 257 -9.10 4.38 -14.29
C CYS A 257 -7.90 3.43 -14.43
N HIS A 258 -7.55 2.71 -13.37
CA HIS A 258 -6.33 1.90 -13.31
C HIS A 258 -6.53 0.44 -13.75
N MET A 259 -7.77 -0.05 -13.71
CA MET A 259 -8.10 -1.46 -13.96
C MET A 259 -9.28 -1.66 -14.92
N ASN A 260 -9.51 -0.70 -15.80
CA ASN A 260 -10.46 -0.82 -16.90
C ASN A 260 -10.02 -1.89 -17.92
N GLU A 261 -10.56 -1.88 -19.13
CA GLU A 261 -10.17 -2.86 -20.15
C GLU A 261 -8.67 -2.77 -20.49
N LEU A 262 -8.03 -3.95 -20.64
CA LEU A 262 -6.62 -4.05 -21.03
C LEU A 262 -6.45 -3.51 -22.46
N SER A 263 -5.50 -2.58 -22.63
CA SER A 263 -4.87 -2.31 -23.92
C SER A 263 -3.68 -3.25 -24.09
N ALA A 264 -3.78 -4.21 -25.01
CA ALA A 264 -2.70 -5.17 -25.27
C ALA A 264 -1.46 -4.48 -25.84
N ASP A 265 -1.67 -3.51 -26.72
CA ASP A 265 -0.60 -2.73 -27.36
C ASP A 265 0.07 -1.78 -26.37
N GLY A 266 -0.73 -1.08 -25.55
CA GLY A 266 -0.24 -0.14 -24.54
C GLY A 266 0.28 -0.81 -23.28
N LYS A 267 -0.08 -2.07 -23.02
CA LYS A 267 0.18 -2.80 -21.77
C LYS A 267 -0.33 -2.02 -20.54
N THR A 268 -1.50 -1.41 -20.68
CA THR A 268 -2.19 -0.59 -19.67
C THR A 268 -3.63 -1.06 -19.46
N GLY A 269 -4.26 -0.69 -18.35
CA GLY A 269 -5.56 -1.22 -17.93
C GLY A 269 -5.45 -2.65 -17.39
N GLY A 270 -6.58 -3.30 -17.13
CA GLY A 270 -6.64 -4.63 -16.54
C GLY A 270 -5.89 -4.71 -15.20
N HIS A 271 -5.18 -5.82 -14.96
CA HIS A 271 -4.39 -5.98 -13.73
C HIS A 271 -2.99 -5.33 -13.78
N THR A 272 -2.71 -4.51 -14.79
CA THR A 272 -1.44 -3.76 -14.86
C THR A 272 -1.40 -2.62 -13.84
N LEU A 273 -2.58 -2.14 -13.40
CA LEU A 273 -2.77 -0.97 -12.53
C LEU A 273 -2.29 0.36 -13.16
N LEU A 274 -1.95 0.33 -14.45
CA LEU A 274 -1.58 1.50 -15.24
C LEU A 274 -2.84 2.01 -15.94
N VAL A 275 -2.98 3.33 -16.03
CA VAL A 275 -4.14 3.94 -16.70
C VAL A 275 -4.11 3.62 -18.18
N ASN A 276 -5.23 3.09 -18.70
CA ASN A 276 -5.42 2.95 -20.14
C ASN A 276 -5.96 4.26 -20.73
N GLU A 277 -5.06 5.09 -21.25
CA GLU A 277 -5.41 6.41 -21.80
C GLU A 277 -6.31 6.31 -23.05
N GLU A 278 -6.29 5.19 -23.78
CA GLU A 278 -7.18 5.00 -24.94
C GLU A 278 -8.66 5.02 -24.52
N LYS A 279 -8.97 4.55 -23.30
CA LYS A 279 -10.32 4.62 -22.75
C LYS A 279 -10.75 6.05 -22.41
N CYS A 280 -9.81 6.91 -22.04
CA CYS A 280 -10.12 8.32 -21.82
C CYS A 280 -10.52 9.01 -23.12
N LYS A 281 -9.96 8.60 -24.27
CA LYS A 281 -10.25 9.20 -25.58
C LYS A 281 -11.69 8.98 -26.05
N GLU A 282 -12.40 7.99 -25.51
CA GLU A 282 -13.81 7.74 -25.81
C GLU A 282 -14.70 8.95 -25.45
N CYS A 283 -14.36 9.68 -24.37
CA CYS A 283 -15.05 10.90 -23.95
C CYS A 283 -14.24 12.19 -24.21
N HIS A 284 -12.89 12.11 -24.20
CA HIS A 284 -12.00 13.27 -24.35
C HIS A 284 -11.49 13.50 -25.79
N GLY A 285 -11.83 12.62 -26.73
CA GLY A 285 -11.36 12.69 -28.11
C GLY A 285 -9.85 12.50 -28.23
N VAL A 286 -9.21 13.23 -29.16
CA VAL A 286 -7.75 13.17 -29.37
C VAL A 286 -6.94 13.89 -28.29
N ASN A 287 -7.59 14.63 -27.42
CA ASN A 287 -6.90 15.34 -26.35
C ASN A 287 -6.45 14.32 -25.30
N ASN A 288 -5.18 14.39 -24.91
CA ASN A 288 -4.70 13.71 -23.71
C ASN A 288 -4.80 14.68 -22.53
N PRO A 289 -5.93 14.74 -21.81
CA PRO A 289 -6.09 15.67 -20.71
C PRO A 289 -5.12 15.36 -19.56
N ILE A 290 -4.57 14.14 -19.47
CA ILE A 290 -3.65 13.74 -18.41
C ILE A 290 -2.35 14.53 -18.54
N THR A 291 -1.65 14.44 -19.67
CA THR A 291 -0.36 15.13 -19.84
C THR A 291 -0.48 16.64 -19.65
N THR A 292 -1.50 17.28 -20.27
CA THR A 292 -1.71 18.72 -20.10
C THR A 292 -1.99 19.09 -18.63
N THR A 293 -2.79 18.29 -17.92
CA THR A 293 -3.04 18.51 -16.50
C THR A 293 -1.78 18.35 -15.66
N GLN A 294 -0.96 17.34 -15.97
CA GLN A 294 0.31 17.10 -15.29
C GLN A 294 1.27 18.28 -15.48
N ASP A 295 1.35 18.82 -16.69
CA ASP A 295 2.21 19.95 -17.00
C ASP A 295 1.75 21.23 -16.28
N ASP A 296 0.44 21.50 -16.23
CA ASP A 296 -0.13 22.63 -15.49
C ASP A 296 0.18 22.55 -13.98
N VAL A 297 0.00 21.37 -13.38
CA VAL A 297 0.29 21.17 -11.95
C VAL A 297 1.79 21.24 -11.71
N ASP A 298 2.61 20.66 -12.58
CA ASP A 298 4.07 20.66 -12.44
C ASP A 298 4.64 22.08 -12.55
N PHE A 299 4.08 22.91 -13.43
CA PHE A 299 4.43 24.32 -13.53
C PHE A 299 4.21 25.06 -12.20
N LEU A 300 3.05 24.85 -11.55
CA LEU A 300 2.79 25.43 -10.23
C LEU A 300 3.69 24.83 -9.14
N ARG A 301 3.96 23.53 -9.18
CA ARG A 301 4.87 22.85 -8.23
C ARG A 301 6.27 23.44 -8.31
N VAL A 302 6.79 23.62 -9.53
CA VAL A 302 8.09 24.25 -9.78
C VAL A 302 8.08 25.70 -9.33
N SER A 303 7.04 26.46 -9.65
CA SER A 303 6.90 27.86 -9.21
C SER A 303 6.92 27.98 -7.68
N LEU A 304 6.20 27.12 -6.97
CA LEU A 304 6.24 27.06 -5.51
C LEU A 304 7.64 26.70 -4.99
N GLY A 305 8.32 25.75 -5.64
CA GLY A 305 9.71 25.41 -5.32
C GLY A 305 10.66 26.62 -5.40
N GLU A 306 10.51 27.46 -6.42
CA GLU A 306 11.29 28.70 -6.56
C GLU A 306 10.95 29.72 -5.47
N GLU A 307 9.68 29.91 -5.12
CA GLU A 307 9.27 30.80 -4.02
C GLU A 307 9.82 30.32 -2.67
N LEU A 308 9.78 29.02 -2.40
CA LEU A 308 10.37 28.42 -1.19
C LEU A 308 11.89 28.64 -1.13
N VAL A 309 12.58 28.61 -2.27
CA VAL A 309 14.01 28.94 -2.37
C VAL A 309 14.25 30.43 -2.13
N ALA A 310 13.43 31.31 -2.73
CA ALA A 310 13.52 32.76 -2.52
C ALA A 310 13.33 33.14 -1.03
N LYS A 311 12.47 32.40 -0.33
CA LYS A 311 12.24 32.54 1.13
C LYS A 311 13.28 31.86 2.00
N LYS A 312 14.29 31.21 1.40
CA LYS A 312 15.37 30.49 2.09
C LYS A 312 14.87 29.33 2.95
N LEU A 313 13.75 28.74 2.52
CA LEU A 313 13.16 27.55 3.13
C LEU A 313 13.71 26.31 2.45
N PHE A 314 13.91 26.37 1.13
CA PHE A 314 14.39 25.27 0.29
C PHE A 314 15.74 25.62 -0.37
N LYS A 315 16.47 24.57 -0.76
CA LYS A 315 17.58 24.65 -1.72
C LYS A 315 17.14 24.06 -3.06
N LYS A 316 17.59 24.71 -4.13
CA LYS A 316 17.51 24.20 -5.50
C LYS A 316 18.80 23.44 -5.83
N THR A 317 18.68 22.26 -6.40
CA THR A 317 19.81 21.44 -6.83
C THR A 317 19.58 20.96 -8.26
N THR A 318 20.53 21.24 -9.15
CA THR A 318 20.52 20.76 -10.53
C THR A 318 21.46 19.59 -10.65
N ASN A 319 20.96 18.45 -11.11
CA ASN A 319 21.80 17.31 -11.47
C ASN A 319 22.63 17.70 -12.71
N PRO A 320 23.97 17.68 -12.63
CA PRO A 320 24.83 18.13 -13.72
C PRO A 320 24.81 17.20 -14.94
N GLU A 321 24.45 15.92 -14.76
CA GLU A 321 24.41 14.92 -15.83
C GLU A 321 23.08 14.96 -16.59
N THR A 322 21.97 15.12 -15.87
CA THR A 322 20.62 15.05 -16.46
C THR A 322 19.97 16.41 -16.66
N GLY A 323 20.53 17.47 -16.06
CA GLY A 323 19.88 18.78 -15.96
C GLY A 323 18.67 18.82 -15.03
N ALA A 324 18.31 17.69 -14.40
CA ALA A 324 17.11 17.60 -13.57
C ALA A 324 17.22 18.50 -12.34
N VAL A 325 16.22 19.34 -12.14
CA VAL A 325 16.12 20.23 -10.99
C VAL A 325 15.32 19.55 -9.88
N SER A 326 15.86 19.61 -8.67
CA SER A 326 15.18 19.17 -7.45
C SER A 326 15.18 20.27 -6.40
N TYR A 327 14.16 20.24 -5.54
CA TYR A 327 14.02 21.17 -4.44
C TYR A 327 13.93 20.38 -3.13
N SER A 328 14.64 20.83 -2.11
CA SER A 328 14.64 20.17 -0.81
C SER A 328 14.67 21.20 0.30
N ALA A 329 13.94 20.93 1.39
CA ALA A 329 13.97 21.79 2.57
C ALA A 329 15.37 21.88 3.15
N VAL A 330 15.68 23.07 3.64
CA VAL A 330 16.88 23.33 4.42
C VAL A 330 16.50 23.51 5.89
N ASN A 331 17.29 22.95 6.79
CA ASN A 331 17.05 23.11 8.22
C ASN A 331 17.30 24.58 8.62
N SER A 332 16.46 25.14 9.50
CA SER A 332 16.63 26.45 10.12
C SER A 332 17.29 26.39 11.51
N HIS A 333 17.32 25.20 12.12
CA HIS A 333 17.83 24.94 13.45
C HIS A 333 18.83 23.79 13.48
N ASP A 334 19.73 23.82 14.46
CA ASP A 334 20.62 22.72 14.80
C ASP A 334 19.92 21.63 15.64
N TYR A 335 20.66 20.57 15.98
CA TYR A 335 20.19 19.43 16.79
C TYR A 335 19.54 19.84 18.12
N TYR A 336 20.01 20.92 18.72
CA TYR A 336 19.55 21.40 20.01
C TYR A 336 18.36 22.37 19.89
N GLY A 337 17.86 22.62 18.67
CA GLY A 337 16.83 23.62 18.41
C GLY A 337 17.36 25.04 18.50
N THR A 338 18.67 25.25 18.32
CA THR A 338 19.29 26.57 18.22
C THR A 338 19.24 27.02 16.76
N LEU A 339 18.78 28.25 16.52
CA LEU A 339 18.75 28.85 15.18
C LEU A 339 20.15 28.97 14.58
N PHE A 340 20.28 28.73 13.28
CA PHE A 340 21.57 28.91 12.59
C PHE A 340 22.00 30.40 12.58
N PRO A 341 23.24 30.74 12.98
CA PRO A 341 23.67 32.14 13.06
C PRO A 341 23.64 32.88 11.70
N THR A 342 23.49 34.20 11.74
CA THR A 342 23.39 35.11 10.59
C THR A 342 24.75 35.56 10.01
N THR A 343 25.85 35.17 10.64
CA THR A 343 27.23 35.47 10.21
C THR A 343 28.05 34.18 10.03
N GLN A 344 29.06 34.24 9.17
CA GLN A 344 29.99 33.14 8.96
C GLN A 344 30.74 32.86 10.27
N THR A 345 30.46 31.73 10.91
CA THR A 345 31.12 31.31 12.15
C THR A 345 31.96 30.07 11.89
N THR A 346 33.11 29.95 12.54
CA THR A 346 33.90 28.71 12.60
C THR A 346 33.28 27.67 13.54
N GLN A 347 32.22 28.05 14.27
CA GLN A 347 31.47 27.19 15.16
C GLN A 347 30.48 26.33 14.36
N ARG A 348 30.60 25.01 14.58
CA ARG A 348 29.87 23.99 13.82
C ARG A 348 28.44 23.87 14.34
N PHE A 349 27.48 24.07 13.45
CA PHE A 349 26.08 23.72 13.67
C PHE A 349 25.60 22.92 12.46
N GLY A 350 25.59 21.58 12.56
CA GLY A 350 25.09 20.72 11.47
C GLY A 350 25.62 19.28 11.51
N VAL A 351 24.72 18.34 11.18
CA VAL A 351 24.95 16.89 11.16
C VAL A 351 24.95 16.41 9.71
N SER A 352 25.99 15.69 9.25
CA SER A 352 25.84 14.74 8.14
C SER A 352 25.65 13.35 8.71
N LEU A 353 24.62 12.64 8.23
CA LEU A 353 24.40 11.22 8.50
C LEU A 353 25.10 10.42 7.40
N THR A 354 26.30 9.92 7.67
CA THR A 354 26.92 8.89 6.83
C THR A 354 26.51 7.52 7.36
N ASN A 355 25.74 6.76 6.57
CA ASN A 355 25.46 5.35 6.85
C ASN A 355 26.75 4.53 6.71
N SER A 356 27.33 4.10 7.83
CA SER A 356 28.24 2.95 7.83
C SER A 356 27.57 1.80 8.58
N ASN A 357 27.04 0.83 7.83
CA ASN A 357 26.53 -0.41 8.40
C ASN A 357 27.73 -1.29 8.79
N THR A 358 28.09 -1.32 10.08
CA THR A 358 29.01 -2.34 10.58
C THR A 358 28.22 -3.40 11.34
N VAL A 359 28.33 -4.66 10.90
CA VAL A 359 27.75 -5.82 11.58
C VAL A 359 28.76 -6.31 12.60
N ASP A 360 28.34 -6.44 13.86
CA ASP A 360 29.21 -7.01 14.90
C ASP A 360 29.41 -8.51 14.63
N PRO A 361 30.67 -8.99 14.46
CA PRO A 361 30.94 -10.35 14.01
C PRO A 361 30.73 -11.43 15.09
N LYS A 362 30.44 -11.06 16.34
CA LYS A 362 30.15 -12.03 17.43
C LYS A 362 28.66 -12.14 17.75
N THR A 363 27.92 -11.05 17.58
CA THR A 363 26.52 -10.96 17.98
C THR A 363 25.54 -10.91 16.80
N GLY A 364 26.04 -10.68 15.58
CA GLY A 364 25.20 -10.54 14.38
C GLY A 364 24.32 -9.29 14.40
N MET A 365 24.55 -8.39 15.35
CA MET A 365 23.72 -7.22 15.61
C MET A 365 24.16 -6.07 14.68
N VAL A 366 23.21 -5.48 13.96
CA VAL A 366 23.45 -4.28 13.14
C VAL A 366 23.46 -3.08 14.08
N VAL A 367 24.64 -2.53 14.35
CA VAL A 367 24.77 -1.30 15.14
C VAL A 367 24.74 -0.11 14.18
N TYR A 368 23.65 0.67 14.20
CA TYR A 368 23.57 1.96 13.53
C TYR A 368 24.41 2.99 14.29
N ASN A 369 25.73 2.89 14.19
CA ASN A 369 26.65 3.86 14.78
C ASN A 369 26.69 5.10 13.86
N SER A 370 25.79 6.04 14.11
CA SER A 370 25.77 7.34 13.42
C SER A 370 26.88 8.22 13.98
N ILE A 371 28.13 8.02 13.58
CA ILE A 371 29.15 9.05 13.77
C ILE A 371 28.83 10.19 12.81
N VAL A 372 28.31 11.27 13.37
CA VAL A 372 28.05 12.53 12.68
C VAL A 372 29.37 13.16 12.29
N LYS A 373 29.66 13.24 10.98
CA LYS A 373 30.69 14.15 10.46
C LYS A 373 30.01 15.41 9.93
N ALA A 374 30.38 16.57 10.46
CA ALA A 374 29.90 17.85 9.98
C ALA A 374 30.78 18.31 8.82
N ASP A 375 30.24 18.31 7.60
CA ASP A 375 30.85 19.08 6.50
C ASP A 375 30.39 20.54 6.56
N VAL A 376 31.31 21.44 6.23
CA VAL A 376 31.00 22.83 5.90
C VAL A 376 30.27 22.85 4.56
N ASP A 377 28.96 23.12 4.58
CA ASP A 377 28.15 23.17 3.36
C ASP A 377 28.10 24.61 2.80
N ALA A 378 28.44 24.76 1.52
CA ALA A 378 28.37 26.02 0.76
C ALA A 378 26.96 26.66 0.72
N ALA A 379 25.90 25.90 1.00
CA ALA A 379 24.52 26.37 1.02
C ALA A 379 24.08 27.00 2.36
N TRP A 380 25.01 27.43 3.22
CA TRP A 380 24.69 28.13 4.47
C TRP A 380 24.05 29.52 4.25
N ALA A 381 24.39 30.21 3.16
CA ALA A 381 23.76 31.49 2.79
C ALA A 381 22.25 31.35 2.50
N GLN A 382 21.79 30.12 2.27
CA GLN A 382 20.39 29.74 2.05
C GLN A 382 19.68 29.35 3.36
N ARG A 383 20.34 29.36 4.52
CA ARG A 383 19.84 28.89 5.83
C ARG A 383 19.91 29.97 6.91
N ILE A 384 19.33 31.14 6.61
CA ILE A 384 19.28 32.22 7.61
C ILE A 384 18.49 31.71 8.82
N GLY A 385 19.07 31.80 10.03
CA GLY A 385 18.40 31.45 11.29
C GLY A 385 17.26 32.38 11.62
N ARG A 386 16.14 32.14 10.96
CA ARG A 386 14.83 32.56 11.40
C ARG A 386 13.95 31.33 11.51
N ASP A 387 12.99 31.41 12.41
CA ASP A 387 11.91 30.46 12.44
C ASP A 387 11.13 30.53 11.11
N TRP A 388 10.64 29.38 10.67
CA TRP A 388 9.66 29.36 9.60
C TRP A 388 8.33 29.84 10.18
N LYS A 389 7.55 30.53 9.38
CA LYS A 389 6.15 30.79 9.73
C LYS A 389 5.32 29.52 9.50
N TYR A 390 4.19 29.41 10.18
CA TYR A 390 3.29 28.28 10.02
C TYR A 390 2.82 28.11 8.57
N GLY A 391 2.48 29.21 7.90
CA GLY A 391 2.11 29.20 6.49
C GLY A 391 3.28 28.85 5.55
N GLU A 392 4.54 29.05 5.96
CA GLU A 392 5.71 28.60 5.20
C GLU A 392 5.89 27.09 5.29
N LEU A 393 5.64 26.52 6.48
CA LEU A 393 5.57 25.07 6.65
C LEU A 393 4.40 24.47 5.85
N GLY A 394 3.26 25.17 5.81
CA GLY A 394 2.13 24.86 4.93
C GLY A 394 2.49 24.79 3.46
N ALA A 395 3.19 25.80 2.97
CA ALA A 395 3.68 25.84 1.59
C ALA A 395 4.64 24.69 1.29
N ALA A 396 5.60 24.43 2.19
CA ALA A 396 6.52 23.31 2.07
C ALA A 396 5.75 21.98 2.03
N TYR A 397 4.80 21.79 2.95
CA TYR A 397 3.95 20.60 3.01
C TYR A 397 3.18 20.39 1.71
N ASN A 398 2.52 21.42 1.17
CA ASN A 398 1.77 21.30 -0.08
C ASN A 398 2.67 20.93 -1.27
N TYR A 399 3.89 21.50 -1.34
CA TYR A 399 4.88 21.06 -2.32
C TYR A 399 5.17 19.56 -2.20
N GLY A 400 5.45 19.08 -0.98
CA GLY A 400 5.73 17.67 -0.70
C GLY A 400 4.54 16.76 -0.95
N PHE A 401 3.35 17.17 -0.53
CA PHE A 401 2.09 16.45 -0.71
C PHE A 401 1.80 16.16 -2.18
N ILE A 402 1.97 17.15 -3.07
CA ILE A 402 1.79 16.96 -4.51
C ILE A 402 2.96 16.18 -5.13
N ASN A 403 4.19 16.40 -4.65
CA ASN A 403 5.37 15.72 -5.18
C ASN A 403 5.37 14.20 -4.87
N SER A 404 4.99 13.82 -3.65
CA SER A 404 4.96 12.42 -3.18
C SER A 404 3.73 11.63 -3.64
N GLU A 405 2.77 12.31 -4.27
CA GLU A 405 1.56 11.69 -4.80
C GLU A 405 1.82 10.96 -6.13
N LEU A 406 2.87 11.35 -6.86
CA LEU A 406 3.38 10.67 -8.06
C LEU A 406 2.47 10.67 -9.31
N SER A 407 1.19 11.08 -9.23
CA SER A 407 0.35 11.29 -10.42
C SER A 407 0.56 12.67 -11.05
N LYS A 408 1.32 13.55 -10.37
CA LYS A 408 1.44 14.99 -10.67
C LYS A 408 0.09 15.72 -10.62
N GLY A 409 -0.73 15.40 -9.62
CA GLY A 409 -1.96 16.14 -9.35
C GLY A 409 -3.22 15.65 -10.08
N VAL A 410 -3.12 14.63 -10.94
CA VAL A 410 -4.22 14.20 -11.83
C VAL A 410 -5.38 13.58 -11.06
N HIS A 411 -5.14 12.99 -9.89
CA HIS A 411 -6.22 12.45 -9.08
C HIS A 411 -7.19 13.52 -8.57
N ASN A 412 -6.77 14.78 -8.41
CA ASN A 412 -7.67 15.90 -8.19
C ASN A 412 -7.01 17.22 -8.61
N PRO A 413 -7.09 17.58 -9.91
CA PRO A 413 -6.28 18.66 -10.44
C PRO A 413 -6.74 20.03 -9.99
N LYS A 414 -8.02 20.20 -9.65
CA LYS A 414 -8.53 21.46 -9.11
C LYS A 414 -7.92 21.71 -7.73
N TYR A 415 -8.05 20.73 -6.83
CA TYR A 415 -7.51 20.84 -5.49
C TYR A 415 -5.98 20.98 -5.48
N ALA A 416 -5.27 20.18 -6.29
CA ALA A 416 -3.82 20.27 -6.42
C ALA A 416 -3.35 21.67 -6.84
N LYS A 417 -3.97 22.26 -7.87
CA LYS A 417 -3.63 23.60 -8.34
C LYS A 417 -3.94 24.67 -7.30
N GLU A 418 -5.08 24.59 -6.62
CA GLU A 418 -5.45 25.54 -5.56
C GLU A 418 -4.51 25.48 -4.34
N LEU A 419 -4.10 24.29 -3.90
CA LEU A 419 -3.10 24.13 -2.84
C LEU A 419 -1.77 24.81 -3.21
N LEU A 420 -1.29 24.57 -4.43
CA LEU A 420 -0.02 25.14 -4.90
C LEU A 420 -0.13 26.65 -5.09
N GLN A 421 -1.19 27.13 -5.74
CA GLN A 421 -1.38 28.56 -6.02
C GLN A 421 -1.52 29.37 -4.74
N LYS A 422 -2.35 28.94 -3.79
CA LYS A 422 -2.53 29.67 -2.52
C LYS A 422 -1.27 29.65 -1.66
N SER A 423 -0.45 28.60 -1.77
CA SER A 423 0.88 28.55 -1.16
C SER A 423 1.81 29.61 -1.77
N ILE A 424 1.82 29.74 -3.10
CA ILE A 424 2.58 30.78 -3.82
C ILE A 424 2.11 32.17 -3.40
N ASP A 425 0.80 32.41 -3.39
CA ASP A 425 0.20 33.70 -3.05
C ASP A 425 0.56 34.12 -1.62
N TYR A 426 0.48 33.19 -0.67
CA TYR A 426 0.91 33.42 0.71
C TYR A 426 2.38 33.83 0.78
N LEU A 427 3.29 33.08 0.14
CA LEU A 427 4.72 33.40 0.17
C LEU A 427 5.00 34.78 -0.46
N ARG A 428 4.26 35.16 -1.50
CA ARG A 428 4.41 36.48 -2.17
C ARG A 428 3.81 37.65 -1.40
N SER A 429 2.97 37.38 -0.39
CA SER A 429 2.24 38.43 0.33
C SER A 429 3.09 39.27 1.31
N TYR A 430 4.32 38.85 1.63
CA TYR A 430 5.19 39.52 2.61
C TYR A 430 6.66 39.54 2.24
#